data_AF-A0A920AE31-F1
#
_entry.id   AF-A0A920AE31-F1
#
_cell.length_a   1.000
_cell.length_b   1.000
_cell.length_c   1.000
_cell.angle_alpha   90.00
_cell.angle_beta   90.00
_cell.angle_gamma   90.00
#
_symmetry.space_group_name_H-M   'P 1'
#
loop_
_entity.id
_entity.type
_entity.pdbx_description
1 polymer ?
#
loop_
_entity_poly.entity_id
_entity_poly.type
_entity_poly.pdbx_seq_one_letter_code
_entity_poly.pdbx_strand_id
1 'polypeptide(L)'
;MILRNTKIWNQSSLIKRKTGSFFINACKLTQKGFLHIHFEGIDTEAEANKLCKCGLYLPLSFLPPLEGNKFYYHEIEGFKVIDKSYGEVGILKEVINQTVQPLFAIEKEDKEVLIPIADSIIDKLDRENKCLYLTCPEGLIEVYLG
;
A
#
# COMPACT_ATOMS: atom_id res chain seq x y z
N MET A 1 8.06 6.04 -7.88
CA MET A 1 8.77 4.85 -7.33
C MET A 1 7.87 4.16 -6.32
N ILE A 2 7.02 3.29 -6.85
CA ILE A 2 6.02 2.51 -6.10
C ILE A 2 6.75 1.33 -5.48
N LEU A 3 6.80 1.26 -4.14
CA LEU A 3 7.37 0.10 -3.45
C LEU A 3 6.41 -1.08 -3.63
N ARG A 4 6.73 -1.94 -4.60
CA ARG A 4 6.03 -3.22 -4.82
C ARG A 4 6.50 -4.23 -3.77
N ASN A 5 5.54 -4.97 -3.23
CA ASN A 5 5.67 -6.12 -2.33
C ASN A 5 5.99 -5.83 -0.85
N THR A 6 4.97 -5.39 -0.12
CA THR A 6 4.68 -5.97 1.20
C THR A 6 3.19 -6.30 1.23
N LYS A 7 2.85 -7.59 1.37
CA LYS A 7 1.47 -8.04 1.56
C LYS A 7 0.97 -7.49 2.90
N ILE A 8 0.16 -6.45 2.85
CA ILE A 8 -0.63 -5.98 3.99
C ILE A 8 -1.98 -6.70 3.88
N TRP A 9 -2.27 -7.59 4.84
CA TRP A 9 -3.56 -8.29 4.93
C TRP A 9 -4.51 -7.54 5.86
N ASN A 10 -5.74 -7.33 5.40
CA ASN A 10 -6.84 -6.84 6.22
C ASN A 10 -7.34 -7.96 7.18
N GLN A 11 -7.76 -7.58 8.39
CA GLN A 11 -8.13 -8.47 9.48
C GLN A 11 -9.42 -9.25 9.17
N SER A 12 -9.33 -10.52 8.76
CA SER A 12 -10.38 -11.52 9.02
C SER A 12 -9.93 -12.93 8.64
N SER A 13 -8.89 -13.45 9.31
CA SER A 13 -8.76 -14.90 9.57
C SER A 13 -7.56 -15.15 10.49
N LEU A 14 -7.87 -15.53 11.73
CA LEU A 14 -6.91 -15.99 12.72
C LEU A 14 -6.25 -17.29 12.23
N ILE A 15 -4.95 -17.27 11.94
CA ILE A 15 -4.11 -18.47 12.02
C ILE A 15 -2.98 -18.19 13.03
N LYS A 16 -3.19 -18.76 14.22
CA LYS A 16 -2.23 -18.90 15.32
C LYS A 16 -0.95 -19.59 14.84
N ARG A 17 0.16 -18.85 14.73
CA ARG A 17 1.51 -19.35 15.04
C ARG A 17 2.33 -18.22 15.66
N LYS A 18 2.49 -18.30 16.98
CA LYS A 18 3.41 -17.55 17.88
C LYS A 18 3.82 -16.14 17.39
N THR A 19 3.07 -15.11 17.81
CA THR A 19 3.49 -13.71 17.71
C THR A 19 4.62 -13.44 18.70
N GLY A 20 5.86 -13.70 18.27
CA GLY A 20 7.06 -13.21 18.94
C GLY A 20 7.49 -11.89 18.31
N SER A 21 7.81 -10.90 19.14
CA SER A 21 8.53 -9.71 18.66
C SER A 21 10.01 -10.07 18.60
N PHE A 22 10.66 -9.72 17.50
CA PHE A 22 12.09 -9.93 17.30
C PHE A 22 12.73 -8.58 16.99
N PHE A 23 13.91 -8.33 17.57
CA PHE A 23 14.75 -7.20 17.21
C PHE A 23 15.70 -7.62 16.09
N ILE A 24 15.95 -6.72 15.14
CA ILE A 24 16.86 -6.95 14.03
C ILE A 24 18.25 -6.51 14.47
N ASN A 25 19.19 -7.45 14.53
CA ASN A 25 20.60 -7.16 14.83
C ASN A 25 21.33 -6.67 13.56
N ALA A 26 21.06 -7.30 12.42
CA ALA A 26 21.61 -6.90 11.13
C ALA A 26 20.68 -7.26 9.97
N CYS A 27 20.73 -6.49 8.88
CA CYS A 27 20.11 -6.85 7.62
C CYS A 27 21.04 -6.56 6.44
N LYS A 28 20.99 -7.40 5.41
CA LYS A 28 21.79 -7.24 4.19
C LYS A 28 20.99 -7.65 2.97
N LEU A 29 20.82 -6.71 2.03
CA LEU A 29 20.25 -6.99 0.72
C LEU A 29 21.33 -7.66 -0.15
N THR A 30 20.98 -8.81 -0.74
CA THR A 30 21.85 -9.52 -1.69
C THR A 30 21.64 -9.01 -3.11
N GLN A 31 22.63 -9.19 -3.97
CA GLN A 31 22.54 -8.81 -5.39
C GLN A 31 21.40 -9.52 -6.15
N LYS A 32 20.89 -10.64 -5.63
CA LYS A 32 19.77 -11.40 -6.20
C LYS A 32 18.39 -10.96 -5.68
N GLY A 33 18.32 -9.87 -4.91
CA GLY A 33 17.06 -9.35 -4.38
C GLY A 33 16.54 -10.06 -3.11
N PHE A 34 17.31 -10.99 -2.53
CA PHE A 34 16.98 -11.57 -1.24
C PHE A 34 17.50 -10.69 -0.10
N LEU A 35 16.67 -10.50 0.93
CA LEU A 35 17.07 -9.82 2.17
C LEU A 35 17.45 -10.85 3.22
N HIS A 36 18.70 -10.84 3.66
CA HIS A 36 19.14 -11.63 4.81
C HIS A 36 18.95 -10.79 6.07
N ILE A 37 18.32 -11.37 7.09
CA ILE A 37 18.02 -10.71 8.37
C ILE A 37 18.58 -11.59 9.48
N HIS A 38 19.39 -11.01 10.36
CA HIS A 38 19.82 -11.63 11.61
C HIS A 38 18.97 -11.03 12.74
N PHE A 39 18.18 -11.88 13.38
CA PHE A 39 17.39 -11.52 14.55
C PHE A 39 18.22 -11.72 15.81
N GLU A 40 18.08 -10.81 16.77
CA GLU A 40 18.71 -10.94 18.09
C GLU A 40 18.28 -12.25 18.77
N GLY A 41 19.25 -13.03 19.24
CA GLY A 41 19.02 -14.31 19.90
C GLY A 41 18.68 -15.49 18.97
N ILE A 42 18.87 -15.33 17.65
CA ILE A 42 18.73 -16.42 16.66
C ILE A 42 20.09 -16.62 15.98
N ASP A 43 20.93 -17.46 16.58
CA ASP A 43 22.33 -17.62 16.17
C ASP A 43 22.63 -19.01 15.59
N THR A 44 21.65 -19.92 15.63
CA THR A 44 21.79 -21.27 15.08
C THR A 44 20.82 -21.53 13.92
N GLU A 45 21.23 -22.40 13.00
CA GLU A 45 20.38 -22.85 11.89
C GLU A 45 19.08 -23.50 12.40
N ALA A 46 19.17 -24.26 13.50
CA ALA A 46 18.01 -24.91 14.11
C ALA A 46 16.97 -23.91 14.64
N GLU A 47 17.40 -22.76 15.14
CA GLU A 47 16.51 -21.67 15.57
C GLU A 47 15.92 -20.92 14.39
N ALA A 48 16.75 -20.57 13.39
CA ALA A 48 16.30 -19.91 12.17
C ALA A 48 15.25 -20.76 11.42
N ASN A 49 15.45 -22.08 11.35
CA ASN A 49 14.52 -23.00 10.71
C ASN A 49 13.13 -23.03 11.38
N LYS A 50 13.02 -22.68 12.67
CA LYS A 50 11.71 -22.58 13.36
C LYS A 50 10.88 -21.39 12.86
N LEU A 51 11.53 -20.37 12.28
CA LEU A 51 10.90 -19.16 11.74
C LEU A 51 10.55 -19.30 10.26
N CYS A 52 11.09 -20.32 9.57
CA CYS A 52 10.75 -20.58 8.19
C CYS A 52 9.24 -20.78 8.01
N LYS A 53 8.71 -20.22 6.92
CA LYS A 53 7.27 -20.21 6.56
C LYS A 53 6.37 -19.36 7.48
N CYS A 54 6.92 -18.65 8.48
CA CYS A 54 6.17 -17.63 9.20
C CYS A 54 6.06 -16.34 8.37
N GLY A 55 4.97 -15.61 8.56
CA GLY A 55 4.84 -14.25 8.02
C GLY A 55 5.72 -13.27 8.81
N LEU A 56 6.40 -12.38 8.09
CA LEU A 56 7.13 -11.26 8.67
C LEU A 56 6.25 -10.02 8.59
N TYR A 57 6.03 -9.36 9.72
CA TYR A 57 5.18 -8.18 9.82
C TYR A 57 5.96 -7.05 10.47
N LEU A 58 5.79 -5.83 9.97
CA LEU A 58 6.36 -4.62 10.52
C LEU A 58 5.20 -3.70 10.96
N PRO A 59 5.23 -3.11 12.17
CA PRO A 59 4.25 -2.11 12.55
C PRO A 59 4.26 -0.94 11.56
N LEU A 60 3.09 -0.42 11.21
CA LEU A 60 2.97 0.72 10.28
C LEU A 60 3.74 1.95 10.77
N SER A 61 3.90 2.12 12.08
CA SER A 61 4.66 3.21 12.70
C SER A 61 6.16 3.21 12.38
N PHE A 62 6.71 2.10 11.85
CA PHE A 62 8.10 2.01 11.42
C PHE A 62 8.30 2.38 9.95
N LEU A 63 7.23 2.63 9.21
CA LEU A 63 7.34 3.09 7.84
C LEU A 63 7.87 4.53 7.85
N PRO A 64 8.96 4.83 7.10
CA PRO A 64 9.45 6.20 7.00
C PRO A 64 8.37 7.08 6.35
N PRO A 65 8.23 8.34 6.77
CA PRO A 65 7.34 9.28 6.11
C PRO A 65 7.77 9.44 4.64
N LEU A 66 6.80 9.45 3.74
CA LEU A 66 7.03 9.68 2.32
C LEU A 66 6.74 11.14 1.98
N GLU A 67 7.61 11.75 1.18
CA GLU A 67 7.46 13.13 0.74
C GLU A 67 6.90 13.23 -0.68
N GLY A 68 6.29 14.38 -1.00
CA GLY A 68 5.67 14.65 -2.29
C GLY A 68 4.50 13.70 -2.58
N ASN A 69 4.42 13.21 -3.82
CA ASN A 69 3.33 12.36 -4.31
C ASN A 69 3.55 10.85 -4.07
N LYS A 70 4.55 10.47 -3.26
CA LYS A 70 4.73 9.08 -2.83
C LYS A 70 3.87 8.83 -1.60
N PHE A 71 3.20 7.69 -1.53
CA PHE A 71 2.34 7.31 -0.42
C PHE A 71 2.29 5.79 -0.28
N TYR A 72 1.90 5.33 0.91
CA TYR A 72 1.45 3.96 1.10
C TYR A 72 -0.05 3.86 0.76
N TYR A 73 -0.49 2.72 0.23
CA TYR A 73 -1.89 2.57 -0.19
C TYR A 73 -2.90 2.81 0.92
N HIS A 74 -2.60 2.35 2.13
CA HIS A 74 -3.44 2.57 3.31
C HIS A 74 -3.41 4.01 3.85
N GLU A 75 -2.41 4.81 3.45
CA GLU A 75 -2.25 6.19 3.91
C GLU A 75 -3.33 7.10 3.32
N ILE A 76 -3.79 6.78 2.11
CA ILE A 76 -4.69 7.60 1.32
C ILE A 76 -6.15 7.13 1.38
N GLU A 77 -6.43 6.03 2.08
CA GLU A 77 -7.81 5.60 2.34
C GLU A 77 -8.58 6.71 3.07
N GLY A 78 -9.80 6.97 2.61
CA GLY A 78 -10.65 8.06 3.07
C GLY A 78 -10.32 9.44 2.50
N PHE A 79 -9.33 9.57 1.60
CA PHE A 79 -9.05 10.85 0.94
C PHE A 79 -10.13 11.18 -0.08
N LYS A 80 -10.46 12.47 -0.21
CA LYS A 80 -11.29 12.96 -1.30
C LYS A 80 -10.48 12.93 -2.60
N VAL A 81 -11.04 12.31 -3.64
CA VAL A 81 -10.43 12.29 -4.97
C VAL A 81 -11.04 13.37 -5.85
N ILE A 82 -10.18 14.22 -6.40
CA ILE A 82 -10.56 15.33 -7.26
C ILE A 82 -9.84 15.16 -8.59
N ASP A 83 -10.61 14.99 -9.66
CA ASP A 83 -10.09 14.99 -11.01
C ASP A 83 -10.08 16.42 -11.57
N LYS A 84 -9.05 16.73 -12.37
CA LYS A 84 -8.86 18.06 -12.96
C LYS A 84 -9.99 18.47 -13.91
N SER A 85 -10.60 17.51 -14.62
CA SER A 85 -11.64 17.76 -15.63
C SER A 85 -13.04 17.58 -15.05
N TYR A 86 -13.27 16.50 -14.29
CA TYR A 86 -14.58 16.14 -13.73
C TYR A 86 -14.88 16.84 -12.39
N GLY A 87 -13.87 17.20 -11.62
CA GLY A 87 -14.03 17.73 -10.26
C GLY A 87 -14.10 16.60 -9.22
N GLU A 88 -15.01 16.71 -8.25
CA GLU A 88 -15.10 15.74 -7.15
C GLU A 88 -15.62 14.37 -7.61
N VAL A 89 -14.72 13.38 -7.60
CA VAL A 89 -14.98 12.00 -8.02
C VAL A 89 -15.58 11.19 -6.87
N GLY A 90 -15.19 11.44 -5.62
CA GLY A 90 -15.70 10.73 -4.45
C GLY A 90 -14.64 10.53 -3.37
N ILE A 91 -14.83 9.53 -2.52
CA ILE A 91 -13.91 9.16 -1.44
C ILE A 91 -13.14 7.90 -1.84
N LEU A 92 -11.81 7.94 -1.72
CA LEU A 92 -10.98 6.76 -1.94
C LEU A 92 -11.26 5.72 -0.85
N LYS A 93 -11.80 4.57 -1.24
CA LYS A 93 -12.12 3.47 -0.32
C LYS A 93 -10.90 2.59 -0.06
N GLU A 94 -10.24 2.17 -1.13
CA GLU A 94 -9.05 1.32 -1.07
C GLU A 94 -8.22 1.37 -2.36
N VAL A 95 -7.04 0.76 -2.32
CA VAL A 95 -6.25 0.43 -3.51
C VAL A 95 -6.29 -1.07 -3.74
N ILE A 96 -6.91 -1.50 -4.83
CA ILE A 96 -6.92 -2.90 -5.26
C ILE A 96 -5.56 -3.21 -5.88
N ASN A 97 -4.76 -4.03 -5.21
CA ASN A 97 -3.38 -4.36 -5.63
C ASN A 97 -3.17 -5.84 -6.01
N GLN A 98 -4.25 -6.62 -6.10
CA GLN A 98 -4.22 -8.03 -6.49
C GLN A 98 -4.20 -8.24 -8.01
N THR A 99 -4.37 -7.15 -8.77
CA THR A 99 -4.37 -7.07 -10.23
C THR A 99 -2.97 -6.80 -10.79
N VAL A 100 -2.79 -7.00 -12.10
CA VAL A 100 -1.52 -6.69 -12.81
C VAL A 100 -1.16 -5.21 -12.68
N GLN A 101 -2.17 -4.33 -12.73
CA GLN A 101 -2.03 -2.90 -12.46
C GLN A 101 -2.92 -2.54 -11.27
N PRO A 102 -2.36 -1.92 -10.21
CA PRO A 102 -3.16 -1.45 -9.08
C PRO A 102 -4.23 -0.45 -9.50
N LEU A 103 -5.38 -0.46 -8.83
CA LEU A 103 -6.51 0.43 -9.10
C LEU A 103 -6.88 1.21 -7.85
N PHE A 104 -7.20 2.50 -8.00
CA PHE A 104 -7.96 3.25 -7.01
C PHE A 104 -9.43 2.80 -7.09
N ALA A 105 -9.99 2.39 -5.95
CA ALA A 105 -11.43 2.19 -5.80
C ALA A 105 -12.02 3.40 -5.08
N ILE A 106 -12.85 4.17 -5.79
CA ILE A 106 -13.41 5.43 -5.31
C ILE A 106 -14.92 5.28 -5.21
N GLU A 107 -15.46 5.55 -4.04
CA GLU A 107 -16.88 5.44 -3.74
C GLU A 107 -17.54 6.82 -3.86
N LYS A 108 -18.62 6.90 -4.64
CA LYS A 108 -19.49 8.07 -4.74
C LYS A 108 -20.93 7.59 -4.70
N GLU A 109 -21.60 7.86 -3.58
CA GLU A 109 -22.96 7.37 -3.33
C GLU A 109 -23.01 5.83 -3.48
N ASP A 110 -23.87 5.30 -4.34
CA ASP A 110 -23.99 3.86 -4.61
C ASP A 110 -23.14 3.38 -5.81
N LYS A 111 -22.26 4.25 -6.35
CA LYS A 111 -21.40 3.94 -7.49
C LYS A 111 -19.93 3.79 -7.06
N GLU A 112 -19.24 2.84 -7.71
CA GLU A 112 -17.80 2.64 -7.56
C GLU A 112 -17.08 3.01 -8.86
N VAL A 113 -16.05 3.86 -8.75
CA VAL A 113 -15.19 4.29 -9.85
C VAL A 113 -13.83 3.64 -9.70
N LEU A 114 -13.37 2.92 -10.73
CA LEU A 114 -12.07 2.25 -10.74
C LEU A 114 -11.09 2.98 -11.65
N ILE A 115 -10.01 3.51 -11.08
CA ILE A 115 -9.00 4.28 -11.83
C ILE A 115 -7.64 3.59 -11.75
N PRO A 116 -7.02 3.18 -12.88
CA PRO A 116 -5.71 2.58 -12.86
C PRO A 116 -4.64 3.52 -12.33
N ILE A 117 -3.85 3.05 -11.36
CA ILE A 117 -2.77 3.84 -10.77
C ILE A 117 -1.62 3.91 -11.76
N ALA A 118 -1.24 5.14 -12.12
CA ALA A 118 -0.05 5.47 -12.89
C ALA A 118 0.55 6.77 -12.35
N ASP A 119 1.88 6.84 -12.25
CA ASP A 119 2.57 8.06 -11.78
C ASP A 119 2.19 9.30 -12.61
N SER A 120 1.79 9.11 -13.88
CA SER A 120 1.39 10.19 -14.80
C SER A 120 0.03 10.83 -14.51
N ILE A 121 -0.86 10.15 -13.78
CA ILE A 121 -2.20 10.69 -13.48
C ILE A 121 -2.25 11.36 -12.10
N ILE A 122 -1.20 11.24 -11.28
CA ILE A 122 -1.18 11.74 -9.90
C ILE A 122 -0.52 13.12 -9.89
N ASP A 123 -1.33 14.18 -9.83
CA ASP A 123 -0.83 15.55 -9.85
C ASP A 123 -0.32 15.99 -8.48
N LYS A 124 -1.12 15.74 -7.43
CA LYS A 124 -0.80 16.21 -6.07
C LYS A 124 -1.45 15.32 -5.03
N LEU A 125 -0.69 14.98 -3.99
CA LEU A 125 -1.23 14.45 -2.74
C LEU A 125 -1.19 15.54 -1.66
N ASP A 126 -2.36 15.97 -1.21
CA ASP A 126 -2.53 16.95 -0.14
C ASP A 126 -2.93 16.23 1.16
N ARG A 127 -1.94 16.00 2.03
CA ARG A 127 -2.12 15.28 3.29
C ARG A 127 -2.84 16.10 4.35
N GLU A 128 -2.68 17.42 4.33
CA GLU A 128 -3.31 18.32 5.30
C GLU A 128 -4.82 18.34 5.09
N ASN A 129 -5.25 18.46 3.83
CA ASN A 129 -6.66 18.53 3.45
C ASN A 129 -7.27 17.16 3.10
N LYS A 130 -6.49 16.07 3.20
CA LYS A 130 -6.89 14.71 2.80
C LYS A 130 -7.48 14.66 1.38
N CYS A 131 -6.78 15.26 0.42
CA CYS A 131 -7.20 15.33 -0.97
C CYS A 131 -6.15 14.71 -1.90
N LEU A 132 -6.60 13.88 -2.85
CA LEU A 132 -5.80 13.33 -3.92
C LEU A 132 -6.27 13.94 -5.25
N TYR A 133 -5.36 14.67 -5.90
CA TYR A 133 -5.63 15.34 -7.18
C TYR A 133 -5.11 14.49 -8.33
N LEU A 134 -6.00 14.22 -9.29
CA LEU A 134 -5.72 13.40 -10.46
C LEU A 134 -5.97 14.17 -11.76
N THR A 135 -5.25 13.80 -12.82
CA THR A 135 -5.60 14.13 -14.21
C THR A 135 -5.85 12.80 -14.93
N CYS A 136 -7.11 12.38 -14.96
CA CYS A 136 -7.53 11.18 -15.65
C CYS A 136 -7.75 11.43 -17.16
N PRO A 137 -7.65 10.39 -18.00
CA PRO A 137 -8.07 10.47 -19.40
C PRO A 137 -9.51 10.96 -19.54
N GLU A 138 -9.75 11.78 -20.56
CA GLU A 138 -11.07 12.34 -20.85
C GLU A 138 -12.12 11.24 -20.98
N GLY A 139 -13.30 11.47 -20.40
CA GLY A 139 -14.42 10.53 -20.41
C GLY A 139 -14.27 9.31 -19.48
N LEU A 140 -13.09 9.03 -18.89
CA LEU A 140 -12.90 7.84 -18.05
C LEU A 140 -13.88 7.79 -16.87
N ILE A 141 -14.01 8.90 -16.14
CA ILE A 141 -14.86 8.99 -14.95
C ILE A 141 -16.34 8.99 -15.34
N GLU A 142 -16.68 9.57 -16.48
CA GLU A 142 -18.05 9.65 -17.00
C GLU A 142 -18.62 8.27 -17.34
N VAL A 143 -17.80 7.29 -17.72
CA VAL A 143 -18.25 5.91 -17.95
C VAL A 143 -18.89 5.29 -16.69
N TYR A 144 -18.48 5.76 -15.50
CA TYR A 144 -19.03 5.30 -14.22
C TYR A 144 -20.15 6.23 -13.73
N LEU A 145 -19.93 7.54 -13.80
CA LEU A 145 -20.77 8.53 -13.13
C LEU A 145 -21.75 9.27 -14.04
N GLY A 146 -21.66 9.09 -15.37
CA GLY A 146 -22.63 9.57 -16.35
C GLY A 146 -23.93 8.80 -16.37
#